data_AF-A0A7W6TPT9-F1
#
_entry.id   AF-A0A7W6TPT9-F1
#
_cell.length_a   1.000
_cell.length_b   1.000
_cell.length_c   1.000
_cell.angle_alpha   90.00
_cell.angle_beta   90.00
_cell.angle_gamma   90.00
#
_symmetry.space_group_name_H-M   'P 1'
#
loop_
_entity.id
_entity.type
_entity.pdbx_description
1 polymer ?
#
loop_
_entity_poly.entity_id
_entity_poly.type
_entity_poly.pdbx_seq_one_letter_code
_entity_poly.pdbx_strand_id
1 'polypeptide(L)' 'MPLRKLSGLTEPALAGKILALSEGVLGEIVAVVTCAAATTVLSGAEAISPRVIEISGFMPPSGRRPVAI' A
#
# COMPACT_ATOMS: atom_id res chain seq x y z
N MET A 1 7.71 -13.34 -12.14
CA MET A 1 8.83 -12.37 -12.10
C MET A 1 8.43 -11.19 -11.23
N PRO A 2 9.37 -10.56 -10.49
CA PRO A 2 9.10 -9.39 -9.65
C PRO A 2 8.66 -8.17 -10.48
N LEU A 3 8.14 -7.13 -9.82
CA LEU A 3 7.64 -5.88 -10.43
C LEU A 3 8.59 -5.32 -11.51
N ARG A 4 8.32 -5.63 -12.78
CA ARG A 4 9.21 -5.30 -13.92
C ARG A 4 9.12 -3.84 -14.34
N LYS A 5 8.09 -3.12 -13.87
CA LYS A 5 7.86 -1.71 -14.16
C LYS A 5 8.06 -0.88 -12.90
N LEU A 6 8.63 0.31 -13.08
CA LEU A 6 8.78 1.29 -12.00
C LEU A 6 7.39 1.60 -11.44
N SER A 7 7.23 1.32 -10.15
CA SER A 7 6.07 1.77 -9.39
C SER A 7 6.35 3.21 -9.03
N GLY A 8 5.64 4.18 -9.62
CA GLY A 8 5.84 5.62 -9.39
C GLY A 8 5.49 6.05 -7.96
N LEU A 9 6.12 5.45 -6.95
CA LEU A 9 5.83 5.65 -5.53
C LEU A 9 6.09 7.08 -5.07
N THR A 10 6.98 7.78 -5.76
CA THR A 10 7.30 9.19 -5.54
C THR A 10 6.33 10.13 -6.24
N GLU A 11 5.49 9.64 -7.15
CA GLU A 11 4.51 10.47 -7.84
C GLU A 11 3.45 10.95 -6.84
N PRO A 12 3.09 12.25 -6.84
CA PRO A 12 2.22 12.85 -5.83
C PRO A 12 0.91 12.08 -5.60
N ALA A 13 0.32 11.53 -6.66
CA ALA A 13 -0.91 10.75 -6.58
C ALA A 13 -0.74 9.46 -5.77
N LEU A 14 0.35 8.72 -5.98
CA LEU A 14 0.59 7.45 -5.29
C LEU A 14 1.16 7.69 -3.90
N ALA A 15 2.10 8.63 -3.76
CA ALA A 15 2.67 9.05 -2.49
C ALA A 15 1.60 9.57 -1.53
N GLY A 16 0.71 10.46 -2.01
CA GLY A 16 -0.38 11.01 -1.20
C GLY A 16 -1.36 9.95 -0.72
N LYS A 17 -1.63 8.92 -1.55
CA LYS A 17 -2.50 7.81 -1.16
C LYS A 17 -1.87 6.91 -0.10
N ILE A 18 -0.58 6.60 -0.24
CA ILE A 18 0.17 5.84 0.77
C ILE A 18 0.18 6.62 2.09
N LEU A 19 0.47 7.92 2.03
CA LEU A 19 0.48 8.80 3.20
C LEU A 19 -0.88 8.81 3.90
N ALA A 20 -1.96 9.01 3.15
CA ALA A 20 -3.32 9.04 3.70
C ALA A 20 -3.72 7.72 4.38
N LEU A 21 -3.43 6.57 3.75
CA LEU A 21 -3.74 5.25 4.33
C LEU A 21 -2.89 4.91 5.55
N SER A 22 -1.62 5.31 5.53
CA SER A 22 -0.69 5.10 6.64
C SER A 22 -0.93 6.03 7.83
N GLU A 23 -1.77 7.05 7.67
CA GLU A 23 -2.01 8.09 8.68
C GLU A 23 -0.73 8.80 9.14
N GLY A 24 0.29 8.84 8.28
CA GLY A 24 1.59 9.45 8.57
C GLY A 24 2.55 8.60 9.41
N VAL A 25 2.18 7.37 9.75
CA VAL A 25 3.03 6.48 10.56
C VAL A 25 4.01 5.75 9.65
N LEU A 26 5.32 5.90 9.90
CA LEU A 26 6.37 5.30 9.06
C LEU A 26 6.25 3.77 8.95
N GLY A 27 5.94 3.08 10.05
CA GLY A 27 5.71 1.63 10.04
C GLY A 27 4.52 1.24 9.15
N GLU A 28 3.49 2.07 9.11
CA GLU A 28 2.31 1.85 8.28
C GLU A 28 2.57 2.17 6.81
N ILE A 29 3.43 3.15 6.50
CA ILE A 29 3.90 3.40 5.13
C ILE A 29 4.56 2.12 4.59
N VAL A 30 5.45 1.50 5.36
CA VAL A 30 6.09 0.23 4.98
C VAL A 30 5.06 -0.88 4.83
N ALA A 31 4.08 -0.97 5.74
CA ALA A 31 3.03 -1.98 5.68
C ALA A 31 2.13 -1.84 4.43
N VAL A 32 1.71 -0.62 4.08
CA VAL A 32 0.95 -0.33 2.86
C VAL A 32 1.71 -0.79 1.62
N VAL A 33 2.98 -0.39 1.50
CA VAL A 33 3.81 -0.72 0.33
C VAL A 33 4.03 -2.23 0.23
N THR A 34 4.27 -2.90 1.36
CA THR A 34 4.50 -4.35 1.40
C THR A 34 3.23 -5.11 0.99
N CYS A 35 2.08 -4.71 1.53
CA CYS A 35 0.78 -5.30 1.20
C CYS A 35 0.47 -5.11 -0.29
N ALA A 36 0.61 -3.88 -0.81
CA ALA A 36 0.41 -3.58 -2.22
C ALA A 36 1.38 -4.36 -3.13
N ALA A 37 2.65 -4.50 -2.75
CA ALA A 37 3.63 -5.29 -3.51
C ALA A 37 3.21 -6.77 -3.60
N ALA A 38 2.79 -7.37 -2.48
CA ALA A 38 2.29 -8.74 -2.46
C ALA A 38 1.07 -8.92 -3.38
N THR A 39 0.07 -8.04 -3.27
CA THR A 39 -1.12 -8.06 -4.14
C THR A 39 -0.76 -7.87 -5.61
N THR A 40 0.21 -7.01 -5.91
CA THR A 40 0.67 -6.78 -7.28
C THR A 40 1.28 -8.04 -7.88
N VAL A 41 2.13 -8.75 -7.13
CA VAL A 41 2.73 -10.02 -7.57
C VAL A 41 1.66 -11.09 -7.78
N LEU A 42 0.71 -11.21 -6.85
CA LEU A 42 -0.37 -12.21 -6.93
C LEU A 42 -1.34 -11.96 -8.08
N SER A 43 -1.57 -10.70 -8.44
CA SER A 43 -2.44 -10.31 -9.56
C SER A 43 -1.76 -10.38 -10.94
N GLY A 44 -0.45 -10.69 -10.99
CA GLY A 44 0.32 -10.68 -12.22
C GLY A 44 0.59 -9.26 -12.76
N ALA A 45 0.27 -8.23 -11.99
CA ALA A 45 0.62 -6.87 -12.33
C ALA A 45 2.14 -6.65 -12.18
N GLU A 46 2.67 -5.71 -12.94
CA GLU A 46 4.12 -5.47 -13.01
C GLU A 46 4.58 -4.22 -12.25
N ALA A 47 3.63 -3.45 -11.68
CA ALA A 47 3.89 -2.26 -10.87
C ALA A 47 2.74 -1.99 -9.88
N ILE A 48 3.08 -1.41 -8.73
CA ILE A 48 2.10 -0.90 -7.78
C ILE A 48 1.42 0.31 -8.42
N SER A 49 0.09 0.30 -8.39
CA SER A 49 -0.76 1.38 -8.87
C SER A 49 -1.76 1.77 -7.77
N PRO A 50 -2.41 2.94 -7.87
CA PRO A 50 -3.46 3.33 -6.94
C PRO A 50 -4.57 2.27 -6.79
N ARG A 51 -4.89 1.57 -7.90
CA ARG A 51 -5.88 0.49 -7.92
C ARG A 51 -5.41 -0.71 -7.11
N VAL A 52 -4.14 -1.09 -7.20
CA VAL A 52 -3.60 -2.23 -6.42
C VAL A 52 -3.63 -1.93 -4.92
N ILE A 53 -3.38 -0.69 -4.52
CA ILE A 53 -3.49 -0.27 -3.12
C ILE A 53 -4.93 -0.44 -2.60
N GLU A 54 -5.96 -0.08 -3.39
CA GLU A 54 -7.36 -0.25 -3.00
C GLU A 54 -7.73 -1.71 -2.78
N ILE A 55 -7.31 -2.60 -3.68
CA ILE A 55 -7.62 -4.03 -3.60
C ILE A 55 -6.70 -4.80 -2.67
N SER A 56 -5.65 -4.18 -2.13
CA SER A 56 -4.71 -4.82 -1.21
C SER A 56 -5.36 -5.22 0.11
N GLY A 57 -6.50 -4.61 0.46
CA GLY A 57 -7.21 -4.87 1.71
C GLY A 57 -6.52 -4.28 2.94
N PHE A 58 -5.53 -3.40 2.75
CA PHE A 58 -4.88 -2.71 3.85
C PHE A 58 -5.90 -1.85 4.63
N MET A 59 -6.02 -2.11 5.93
CA MET A 59 -6.82 -1.31 6.85
C MET A 59 -5.95 -0.26 7.55
N PRO A 60 -6.31 1.04 7.50
CA PRO A 60 -5.66 2.09 8.26
C PRO A 60 -5.68 1.82 9.77
N PRO A 61 -4.71 2.33 10.54
CA PRO A 61 -4.67 2.18 11.99
C PRO A 61 -5.96 2.61 12.69
N SER A 62 -6.54 3.77 12.33
CA SER A 62 -7.79 4.25 12.91
C SER A 62 -9.00 3.33 12.68
N GLY A 63 -8.97 2.55 11.59
CA GLY A 63 -10.02 1.58 11.27
C GLY A 63 -9.88 0.26 12.00
N ARG A 64 -8.72 -0.05 12.57
CA ARG A 64 -8.48 -1.28 13.33
C ARG A 64 -9.11 -1.11 14.70
N ARG A 65 -9.98 -2.06 15.10
CA ARG A 65 -10.43 -2.12 16.49
C ARG A 65 -9.21 -2.29 17.39
N PRO A 66 -8.96 -1.40 18.36
CA PRO A 66 -7.99 -1.71 19.39
C PRO A 66 -8.48 -2.96 20.09
N VAL A 67 -7.67 -4.03 20.06
CA VAL A 67 -7.88 -5.12 21.00
C VAL A 67 -7.60 -4.49 22.37
N ALA A 68 -8.63 -4.41 23.22
CA ALA A 68 -8.42 -4.01 24.60
C ALA A 68 -7.49 -5.06 25.22
N ILE A 69 -6.32 -4.63 25.66
CA ILE A 69 -5.34 -5.46 26.36
C ILE A 69 -5.62 -5.38 27.86
#